data_AF-A0AAJ2HIX3-F1
#
_entry.id   AF-A0AAJ2HIX3-F1
#
_cell.length_a   1.000
_cell.length_b   1.000
_cell.length_c   1.000
_cell.angle_alpha   90.00
_cell.angle_beta   90.00
_cell.angle_gamma   90.00
#
_symmetry.space_group_name_H-M   'P 1'
#
loop_
_entity.id
_entity.type
_entity.pdbx_description
1 polymer ?
#
loop_
_entity_poly.entity_id
_entity_poly.type
_entity_poly.pdbx_seq_one_letter_code
_entity_poly.pdbx_strand_id
1 'polypeptide(L)'
;MPSLIQQRMSLDRQRIQARWMLLWGYALVYFGVSLYWTASSWFTVLYFLFALVVVAFGIIRVRAARRDRIAFETEHGPDAGRQDPVR
;
A
#
# COMPACT_ATOMS: atom_id res chain seq x y z
N MET A 1 3.95 23.49 13.83
CA MET A 1 2.99 22.47 13.38
C MET A 1 3.18 22.26 11.88
N PRO A 2 3.17 21.02 11.36
CA PRO A 2 3.36 20.76 9.93
C PRO A 2 2.24 21.41 9.11
N SER A 3 2.59 22.01 7.96
CA SER A 3 1.61 22.69 7.11
C SER A 3 0.63 21.71 6.46
N LEU A 4 -0.56 22.19 6.07
CA LEU A 4 -1.57 21.35 5.40
C LEU A 4 -1.03 20.66 4.13
N ILE A 5 -0.14 21.34 3.41
CA ILE A 5 0.55 20.78 2.23
C ILE A 5 1.47 19.62 2.65
N GLN A 6 2.27 19.79 3.71
CA GLN A 6 3.16 18.74 4.21
C GLN A 6 2.36 17.52 4.71
N GLN A 7 1.22 17.74 5.36
CA GLN A 7 0.33 16.69 5.82
C GLN A 7 -0.30 15.94 4.64
N ARG A 8 -0.82 16.63 3.62
CA ARG A 8 -1.34 15.97 2.42
C ARG A 8 -0.26 15.17 1.68
N MET A 9 0.94 15.74 1.54
CA MET A 9 2.06 15.07 0.88
C MET A 9 2.52 13.81 1.62
N SER A 10 2.40 13.76 2.96
CA SER A 10 2.73 12.54 3.71
C SER A 10 1.67 11.46 3.49
N LEU A 11 0.38 11.82 3.45
CA LEU A 11 -0.73 10.91 3.12
C LEU A 11 -0.61 10.35 1.69
N ASP A 12 -0.26 11.19 0.71
CA ASP A 12 -0.05 10.74 -0.66
C ASP A 12 1.14 9.78 -0.77
N ARG A 13 2.23 10.04 -0.05
CA ARG A 13 3.36 9.11 0.05
C ARG A 13 2.96 7.77 0.65
N GLN A 14 2.18 7.77 1.73
CA GLN A 14 1.67 6.53 2.34
C GLN A 14 0.80 5.75 1.35
N ARG A 15 -0.04 6.44 0.56
CA ARG A 15 -0.87 5.80 -0.47
C ARG A 15 -0.05 5.19 -1.59
N ILE A 16 0.98 5.90 -2.09
CA ILE A 16 1.90 5.38 -3.11
C ILE A 16 2.66 4.17 -2.57
N GLN A 17 3.19 4.25 -1.35
CA GLN A 17 3.89 3.14 -0.70
C GLN A 17 2.96 1.92 -0.53
N ALA A 18 1.72 2.13 -0.11
CA ALA A 18 0.74 1.05 0.05
C ALA A 18 0.39 0.38 -1.30
N ARG A 19 0.32 1.15 -2.39
CA ARG A 19 0.16 0.61 -3.75
C ARG A 19 1.38 -0.21 -4.18
N TRP A 20 2.59 0.28 -3.92
CA TRP A 20 3.81 -0.48 -4.19
C TRP A 20 3.86 -1.78 -3.40
N MET A 21 3.46 -1.78 -2.12
CA MET A 21 3.38 -3.01 -1.32
C MET A 21 2.37 -4.02 -1.90
N LEU A 22 1.22 -3.57 -2.41
CA LEU A 22 0.28 -4.46 -3.10
C LEU A 22 0.88 -5.06 -4.38
N LEU A 23 1.55 -4.24 -5.19
CA LEU A 23 2.24 -4.69 -6.41
C LEU A 23 3.30 -5.76 -6.09
N TRP A 24 4.14 -5.50 -5.09
CA TRP A 24 5.14 -6.47 -4.63
C TRP A 24 4.51 -7.73 -4.04
N GLY A 25 3.45 -7.58 -3.25
CA GLY A 25 2.70 -8.73 -2.71
C GLY A 25 2.14 -9.61 -3.82
N TYR A 26 1.56 -9.01 -4.86
CA TYR A 26 1.09 -9.74 -6.03
C TYR A 26 2.23 -10.46 -6.76
N ALA A 27 3.36 -9.78 -6.99
CA ALA A 27 4.53 -10.38 -7.62
C ALA A 27 5.07 -11.58 -6.82
N LEU A 28 5.10 -11.48 -5.49
CA LEU A 28 5.49 -12.60 -4.62
C LEU A 28 4.53 -13.77 -4.74
N VAL A 29 3.20 -13.54 -4.71
CA VAL A 29 2.22 -14.62 -4.89
C VAL A 29 2.41 -15.31 -6.25
N TYR A 30 2.54 -14.53 -7.33
CA TYR A 30 2.79 -15.07 -8.66
C TYR A 30 4.07 -15.91 -8.72
N PHE A 31 5.16 -15.42 -8.14
CA PHE A 31 6.41 -16.16 -8.08
C PHE A 31 6.27 -17.45 -7.27
N GLY A 32 5.55 -17.41 -6.15
CA GLY A 32 5.25 -18.57 -5.31
C GLY A 32 4.46 -19.66 -6.05
N VAL A 33 3.45 -19.26 -6.84
CA VAL A 33 2.71 -20.19 -7.73
C VAL A 33 3.67 -20.84 -8.73
N SER A 34 4.56 -20.06 -9.34
CA SER A 34 5.53 -20.60 -10.32
C SER A 34 6.54 -21.56 -9.68
N LEU A 35 6.99 -21.25 -8.45
CA LEU A 35 7.89 -22.13 -7.69
C LEU A 35 7.20 -23.42 -7.28
N TYR A 36 5.94 -23.36 -6.87
CA TYR A 36 5.17 -24.56 -6.54
C TYR A 36 5.07 -25.49 -7.75
N TRP A 37 4.88 -24.95 -8.96
CA TRP A 37 4.79 -25.75 -10.19
C TRP A 37 6.11 -26.37 -10.65
N THR A 38 7.24 -25.71 -10.36
CA THR A 38 8.57 -26.11 -10.84
C THR A 38 9.38 -26.92 -9.83
N ALA A 39 9.22 -26.64 -8.53
CA ALA A 39 10.05 -27.17 -7.47
C ALA A 39 9.25 -27.33 -6.16
N SER A 40 8.08 -28.00 -6.25
CA SER A 40 7.22 -28.27 -5.10
C SER A 40 7.99 -28.91 -3.95
N SER A 41 8.06 -28.18 -2.83
CA SER A 41 8.74 -28.59 -1.60
C SER A 41 8.07 -27.95 -0.38
N TRP A 42 8.35 -28.44 0.82
CA TRP A 42 7.84 -27.83 2.05
C TRP A 42 8.18 -26.33 2.16
N PHE A 43 9.31 -25.89 1.61
CA PHE A 43 9.69 -24.47 1.58
C PHE A 43 8.76 -23.60 0.73
N THR A 44 8.16 -24.15 -0.34
CA THR A 44 7.18 -23.41 -1.16
C THR A 44 5.92 -23.06 -0.37
N VAL A 45 5.53 -23.89 0.60
CA VAL A 45 4.38 -23.63 1.49
C VAL A 45 4.69 -22.45 2.41
N LEU A 46 5.88 -22.44 3.04
CA LEU A 46 6.31 -21.34 3.90
C LEU A 46 6.41 -20.02 3.11
N TYR A 47 6.94 -20.07 1.89
CA TYR A 47 6.98 -18.93 1.00
C TYR A 47 5.58 -18.39 0.68
N PHE A 48 4.62 -19.27 0.39
CA PHE A 48 3.23 -18.90 0.13
C PHE A 48 2.57 -18.20 1.32
N LEU A 49 2.77 -18.74 2.53
CA LEU A 49 2.26 -18.13 3.76
C LEU A 49 2.85 -16.73 3.96
N PHE A 50 4.16 -16.57 3.73
CA PHE A 50 4.80 -15.27 3.78
C PHE A 50 4.21 -14.29 2.75
N ALA A 51 4.04 -14.71 1.50
CA ALA A 51 3.47 -13.89 0.44
C ALA A 51 2.04 -13.42 0.80
N LEU A 52 1.21 -14.31 1.36
CA LEU A 52 -0.13 -13.97 1.84
C LEU A 52 -0.12 -12.92 2.96
N VAL A 53 0.80 -13.02 3.92
CA VAL A 53 0.96 -12.02 4.99
C VAL A 53 1.33 -10.65 4.41
N VAL A 54 2.25 -10.60 3.44
CA VAL A 54 2.64 -9.35 2.77
C VAL A 54 1.45 -8.72 2.04
N VAL A 55 0.67 -9.52 1.31
CA VAL A 55 -0.54 -9.05 0.62
C VAL A 55 -1.57 -8.51 1.62
N ALA A 56 -1.86 -9.26 2.69
CA ALA A 56 -2.80 -8.85 3.73
C ALA A 56 -2.37 -7.53 4.39
N PHE A 57 -1.07 -7.38 4.70
CA PHE A 57 -0.52 -6.15 5.25
C PHE A 57 -0.65 -4.97 4.27
N GLY A 58 -0.37 -5.20 2.98
CA GLY A 58 -0.57 -4.21 1.93
C GLY A 58 -2.02 -3.72 1.85
N ILE A 59 -2.99 -4.64 1.91
CA ILE A 59 -4.43 -4.31 1.92
C ILE A 59 -4.78 -3.45 3.14
N ILE A 60 -4.30 -3.82 4.33
CA ILE A 60 -4.54 -3.06 5.57
C ILE A 60 -3.97 -1.65 5.43
N ARG A 61 -2.75 -1.50 4.92
CA ARG A 61 -2.10 -0.19 4.69
C ARG A 61 -2.87 0.67 3.69
N VAL A 62 -3.39 0.10 2.61
CA VAL A 62 -4.24 0.84 1.65
C VAL A 62 -5.53 1.31 2.31
N ARG A 63 -6.18 0.46 3.11
CA ARG A 63 -7.39 0.83 3.86
C ARG A 63 -7.11 1.93 4.87
N ALA A 64 -6.02 1.83 5.62
CA ALA A 64 -5.59 2.85 6.57
C ALA A 64 -5.34 4.19 5.86
N ALA A 65 -4.50 4.20 4.81
CA ALA A 65 -4.23 5.42 4.03
C ALA A 65 -5.50 6.07 3.45
N ARG A 66 -6.50 5.26 3.06
CA ARG A 66 -7.80 5.78 2.63
C ARG A 66 -8.58 6.42 3.78
N ARG A 67 -8.62 5.76 4.95
CA ARG A 67 -9.30 6.29 6.15
C ARG A 67 -8.64 7.59 6.62
N ASP A 68 -7.32 7.65 6.65
CA ASP A 68 -6.56 8.82 7.09
C ASP A 68 -6.81 10.02 6.17
N ARG A 69 -6.90 9.78 4.85
CA ARG A 69 -7.28 10.82 3.89
C ARG A 69 -8.71 11.34 4.10
N ILE A 70 -9.67 10.43 4.32
CA ILE A 70 -11.07 10.84 4.55
C ILE A 70 -11.18 11.64 5.85
N ALA A 71 -10.50 11.22 6.92
CA ALA A 71 -10.46 11.94 8.19
C ALA A 71 -9.87 13.33 8.01
N PHE A 72 -8.74 13.44 7.30
CA PHE A 72 -8.10 14.72 7.00
C PHE A 72 -9.00 15.68 6.20
N GLU A 73 -9.68 15.18 5.16
CA GLU A 73 -10.61 15.98 4.34
C GLU A 73 -11.88 16.37 5.12
N THR A 74 -12.31 15.55 6.09
CA THR A 74 -13.43 15.88 6.98
C THR A 74 -13.08 17.02 7.94
N GLU A 75 -11.84 17.06 8.42
CA GLU A 75 -11.38 18.06 9.39
C GLU A 75 -10.99 19.40 8.74
N HIS A 76 -10.31 19.36 7.59
CA HIS A 76 -9.73 20.55 6.96
C HIS A 76 -10.49 21.05 5.72
N GLY A 77 -11.51 20.32 5.29
CA GLY A 77 -12.28 20.59 4.08
C GLY A 77 -11.80 19.79 2.85
N PRO A 78 -12.70 19.64 1.85
CA PRO A 78 -12.37 18.92 0.63
C PRO A 78 -11.20 19.59 -0.10
N ASP A 79 -10.27 18.77 -0.59
CA ASP A 79 -9.06 19.22 -1.29
C ASP A 79 -8.08 20.12 -0.47
N ALA A 80 -8.18 20.12 0.86
CA ALA A 80 -7.23 20.82 1.72
C ALA A 80 -5.77 20.44 1.41
N GLY A 81 -4.91 21.45 1.22
CA GLY A 81 -3.48 21.26 0.93
C GLY A 81 -3.16 20.69 -0.47
N ARG A 82 -4.12 20.65 -1.40
CA ARG A 82 -3.88 20.28 -2.79
C ARG A 82 -2.95 21.28 -3.48
N GLN A 83 -1.95 20.77 -4.19
CA GLN A 83 -1.10 21.56 -5.08
C GLN A 83 -1.44 21.16 -6.51
N ASP A 84 -1.96 22.11 -7.30
CA ASP A 84 -2.08 21.90 -8.74
C ASP A 84 -0.72 22.19 -9.40
N PRO A 85 -0.26 21.33 -10.31
CA PRO A 85 1.00 21.56 -11.01
C PRO A 85 0.88 22.84 -11.84
N VAL A 86 1.86 23.74 -11.69
CA VAL A 86 2.01 24.90 -12.57
C VAL A 86 2.29 24.37 -13.97
N ARG A 87 1.40 24.66 -14.93
CA ARG A 87 1.57 24.33 -16.34
C ARG A 87 2.33 25.43 -17.07
#